data_AF-K8X850-F1
#
_entry.id   AF-K8X850-F1
#
_cell.length_a   1.000
_cell.length_b   1.000
_cell.length_c   1.000
_cell.angle_alpha   90.00
_cell.angle_beta   90.00
_cell.angle_gamma   90.00
#
_symmetry.space_group_name_H-M   'P 1'
#
loop_
_entity.id
_entity.type
_entity.pdbx_description
1 polymer ?
#
loop_
_entity_poly.entity_id
_entity_poly.type
_entity_poly.pdbx_seq_one_letter_code
_entity_poly.pdbx_strand_id
1 'polypeptide(L)'
;MINNLQFYSYHYDLDKVSGDMQAQKGGKLPIMMPAKCTQDVKDIDKTLINSMDTLSVQILSMVAAQQKQVVLTILGANPELIIAGMLAASIEIYALQLEKIYGWTQGGVEMFRSSLMVMLEGIKKDGVNSAELEDLFQLALLEVMVNAEEYGLEDWYEKNKVHISHVLESTGSGSHSLHESDYNTPEKMAQWVTMLYDSMKKEGNIPPDSLLGQILAEIDKKGGSKALSDQIINHWDDSNGWWVSTPDNKGSIERVSNNISPMLRLFLLSSLLEEQPMSKEQVELILTGSLDEIDEFVEQEFGVTNSKYGSASLTWLEENTTWRITNKDGLNQIDWEGVGIDINDLHELYQEFPGRELSEDELEEINRIGDQVKMLQQTLKYWTQLCFDEQLAMARNI
;
A
#
# COMPACT_ATOMS: atom_id res chain seq x y z
N MET A 1 -6.80 1.57 -31.67
CA MET A 1 -6.04 2.77 -31.24
C MET A 1 -6.72 3.29 -29.98
N ILE A 2 -6.33 2.73 -28.84
CA ILE A 2 -6.73 3.20 -27.51
C ILE A 2 -5.54 4.06 -27.07
N ASN A 3 -5.71 5.37 -27.01
CA ASN A 3 -4.66 6.29 -26.59
C ASN A 3 -4.80 6.58 -25.10
N ASN A 4 -3.71 6.31 -24.38
CA ASN A 4 -3.20 6.99 -23.18
C ASN A 4 -4.22 7.73 -22.30
N LEU A 5 -4.65 7.08 -21.23
CA LEU A 5 -5.04 7.75 -20.00
C LEU A 5 -3.84 7.69 -19.04
N GLN A 6 -3.06 8.77 -18.99
CA GLN A 6 -2.14 9.01 -17.88
C GLN A 6 -2.98 9.40 -16.65
N PHE A 7 -2.87 8.63 -15.58
CA PHE A 7 -3.36 9.02 -14.27
C PHE A 7 -2.43 10.11 -13.73
N TYR A 8 -2.92 11.35 -13.65
CA TYR A 8 -2.25 12.41 -12.91
C TYR A 8 -2.75 12.36 -11.48
N SER A 9 -1.87 12.01 -10.55
CA SER A 9 -2.02 12.32 -9.13
C SER A 9 -2.10 13.85 -8.98
N TYR A 10 -3.29 14.37 -8.66
CA TYR A 10 -3.47 15.79 -8.38
C TYR A 10 -3.38 16.01 -6.86
N HIS A 11 -2.18 16.25 -6.35
CA HIS A 11 -1.99 16.92 -5.06
C HIS A 11 -2.35 18.41 -5.22
N TYR A 12 -3.48 18.83 -4.64
CA TYR A 12 -3.86 20.24 -4.59
C TYR A 12 -3.32 20.89 -3.31
N ASP A 13 -2.41 21.83 -3.51
CA ASP A 13 -1.91 22.77 -2.50
C ASP A 13 -3.00 23.79 -2.15
N LEU A 14 -3.70 23.57 -1.02
CA LEU A 14 -4.81 24.40 -0.54
C LEU A 14 -4.38 25.86 -0.27
N ASP A 15 -3.09 26.12 -0.06
CA ASP A 15 -2.58 27.46 0.23
C ASP A 15 -2.40 28.31 -1.04
N LYS A 16 -2.28 27.70 -2.23
CA LYS A 16 -2.25 28.44 -3.51
C LYS A 16 -3.63 28.95 -3.96
N VAL A 17 -4.71 28.28 -3.57
CA VAL A 17 -6.09 28.70 -3.89
C VAL A 17 -6.42 30.05 -3.21
N SER A 18 -5.84 30.30 -2.03
CA SER A 18 -5.95 31.58 -1.32
C SER A 18 -5.25 32.74 -2.07
N GLY A 19 -4.13 32.48 -2.74
CA GLY A 19 -3.33 33.48 -3.44
C GLY A 19 -3.98 33.97 -4.73
N ASP A 20 -4.55 33.05 -5.52
CA ASP A 20 -5.15 33.37 -6.83
C ASP A 20 -6.51 34.07 -6.70
N MET A 21 -7.19 33.97 -5.55
CA MET A 21 -8.44 34.69 -5.27
C MET A 21 -8.26 36.22 -5.14
N GLN A 22 -7.05 36.73 -4.87
CA GLN A 22 -6.84 38.18 -4.78
C GLN A 22 -6.61 38.86 -6.14
N ALA A 23 -6.39 38.10 -7.22
CA ALA A 23 -6.02 38.65 -8.53
C ALA A 23 -7.20 38.88 -9.51
N GLN A 24 -8.41 38.36 -9.24
CA GLN A 24 -9.57 38.51 -10.15
C GLN A 24 -10.47 39.72 -9.83
N LYS A 25 -9.90 40.88 -9.49
CA LYS A 25 -10.62 42.16 -9.50
C LYS A 25 -10.67 42.74 -10.91
N GLY A 26 -11.46 42.14 -11.80
CA GLY A 26 -11.77 42.78 -13.08
C GLY A 26 -12.35 41.86 -14.16
N GLY A 27 -13.68 41.73 -14.19
CA GLY A 27 -14.42 41.41 -15.43
C GLY A 27 -15.22 40.10 -15.43
N LYS A 28 -16.53 40.25 -15.63
CA LYS A 28 -17.61 39.25 -15.80
C LYS A 28 -18.15 38.60 -14.51
N LEU A 29 -19.45 38.81 -14.28
CA LEU A 29 -20.24 38.13 -13.25
C LEU A 29 -20.09 36.58 -13.34
N PRO A 30 -20.25 35.85 -12.23
CA PRO A 30 -19.97 34.42 -12.06
C PRO A 30 -20.98 33.47 -12.74
N ILE A 31 -21.57 33.85 -13.88
CA ILE A 31 -22.59 33.06 -14.60
C ILE A 31 -21.98 31.79 -15.26
N MET A 32 -20.66 31.76 -15.45
CA MET A 32 -19.98 30.71 -16.24
C MET A 32 -19.64 29.44 -15.44
N MET A 33 -19.44 29.53 -14.12
CA MET A 33 -19.14 28.36 -13.26
C MET A 33 -20.33 27.40 -13.06
N PRO A 34 -21.55 27.87 -12.72
CA PRO A 34 -22.68 26.97 -12.46
C PRO A 34 -23.13 26.17 -13.69
N ALA A 35 -23.05 26.79 -14.88
CA ALA A 35 -23.38 26.13 -16.14
C ALA A 35 -22.39 24.99 -16.46
N LYS A 36 -21.10 25.18 -16.15
CA LYS A 36 -20.08 24.14 -16.28
C LYS A 36 -20.33 23.00 -15.30
N CYS A 37 -20.55 23.28 -14.01
CA CYS A 37 -20.87 22.24 -13.02
C CYS A 37 -22.13 21.44 -13.41
N THR A 38 -23.15 22.11 -13.94
CA THR A 38 -24.37 21.44 -14.43
C THR A 38 -24.08 20.49 -15.60
N GLN A 39 -23.15 20.87 -16.47
CA GLN A 39 -22.73 20.04 -17.59
C GLN A 39 -21.88 18.85 -17.12
N ASP A 40 -20.94 19.08 -16.21
CA ASP A 40 -20.11 18.03 -15.60
C ASP A 40 -20.99 16.98 -14.89
N VAL A 41 -22.01 17.41 -14.13
CA VAL A 41 -23.01 16.51 -13.51
C VAL A 41 -23.78 15.70 -14.57
N LYS A 42 -24.17 16.30 -15.70
CA LYS A 42 -24.87 15.58 -16.78
C LYS A 42 -23.97 14.53 -17.45
N ASP A 43 -22.69 14.79 -17.55
CA ASP A 43 -21.74 13.87 -18.17
C ASP A 43 -21.39 12.70 -17.23
N ILE A 44 -21.36 12.95 -15.90
CA ILE A 44 -21.34 11.89 -14.88
C ILE A 44 -22.61 11.01 -14.97
N ASP A 45 -23.80 11.62 -15.07
CA ASP A 45 -25.08 10.90 -15.21
C ASP A 45 -25.07 9.97 -16.43
N LYS A 46 -24.59 10.45 -17.59
CA LYS A 46 -24.49 9.63 -18.80
C LYS A 46 -23.54 8.45 -18.60
N THR A 47 -22.41 8.67 -17.94
CA THR A 47 -21.44 7.61 -17.63
C THR A 47 -22.11 6.52 -16.80
N LEU A 48 -22.78 6.88 -15.70
CA LEU A 48 -23.50 5.95 -14.83
C LEU A 48 -24.64 5.19 -15.54
N ILE A 49 -25.41 5.86 -16.39
CA ILE A 49 -26.50 5.26 -17.17
C ILE A 49 -25.95 4.26 -18.19
N ASN A 50 -24.90 4.63 -18.91
CA ASN A 50 -24.28 3.79 -19.92
C ASN A 50 -23.54 2.60 -19.32
N SER A 51 -23.19 2.65 -18.04
CA SER A 51 -22.55 1.57 -17.30
C SER A 51 -23.52 0.74 -16.44
N MET A 52 -24.85 0.90 -16.58
CA MET A 52 -25.82 0.20 -15.73
C MET A 52 -25.73 -1.33 -15.78
N ASP A 53 -25.26 -1.89 -16.91
CA ASP A 53 -25.09 -3.33 -17.10
C ASP A 53 -23.66 -3.83 -16.78
N THR A 54 -22.71 -2.92 -16.50
CA THR A 54 -21.27 -3.23 -16.35
C THR A 54 -20.59 -2.33 -15.30
N LEU A 55 -21.28 -2.00 -14.22
CA LEU A 55 -20.73 -1.19 -13.12
C LEU A 55 -19.50 -1.88 -12.52
N SER A 56 -18.32 -1.41 -12.89
CA SER A 56 -17.04 -1.88 -12.35
C SER A 56 -16.51 -0.91 -11.29
N VAL A 57 -15.64 -1.40 -10.43
CA VAL A 57 -14.97 -0.59 -9.39
C VAL A 57 -14.21 0.59 -10.00
N GLN A 58 -13.61 0.41 -11.19
CA GLN A 58 -12.96 1.50 -11.96
C GLN A 58 -13.95 2.61 -12.32
N ILE A 59 -15.11 2.25 -12.86
CA ILE A 59 -16.13 3.22 -13.28
C ILE A 59 -16.64 3.99 -12.06
N LEU A 60 -16.88 3.29 -10.95
CA LEU A 60 -17.32 3.92 -9.71
C LEU A 60 -16.28 4.87 -9.12
N SER A 61 -15.01 4.48 -9.11
CA SER A 61 -13.90 5.33 -8.61
C SER A 61 -13.75 6.59 -9.46
N MET A 62 -13.82 6.46 -10.79
CA MET A 62 -13.80 7.59 -11.72
C MET A 62 -14.99 8.54 -11.49
N VAL A 63 -16.20 7.99 -11.32
CA VAL A 63 -17.41 8.77 -11.03
C VAL A 63 -17.27 9.53 -9.71
N ALA A 64 -16.79 8.87 -8.64
CA ALA A 64 -16.59 9.49 -7.35
C ALA A 64 -15.58 10.65 -7.42
N ALA A 65 -14.45 10.46 -8.09
CA ALA A 65 -13.46 11.51 -8.30
C ALA A 65 -14.05 12.74 -9.05
N GLN A 66 -14.84 12.50 -10.09
CA GLN A 66 -15.51 13.57 -10.84
C GLN A 66 -16.55 14.32 -9.99
N GLN A 67 -17.35 13.59 -9.19
CA GLN A 67 -18.30 14.19 -8.26
C GLN A 67 -17.60 15.09 -7.21
N LYS A 68 -16.46 14.64 -6.67
CA LYS A 68 -15.64 15.42 -5.73
C LYS A 68 -15.20 16.74 -6.37
N GLN A 69 -14.76 16.71 -7.63
CA GLN A 69 -14.33 17.92 -8.34
C GLN A 69 -15.47 18.93 -8.56
N VAL A 70 -16.67 18.45 -8.87
CA VAL A 70 -17.87 19.29 -9.00
C VAL A 70 -18.16 19.99 -7.67
N VAL A 71 -18.11 19.25 -6.56
CA VAL A 71 -18.34 19.78 -5.21
C VAL A 71 -17.33 20.86 -4.84
N LEU A 72 -16.04 20.61 -5.04
CA LEU A 72 -14.98 21.59 -4.77
C LEU A 72 -15.16 22.88 -5.58
N THR A 73 -15.63 22.77 -6.82
CA THR A 73 -15.92 23.93 -7.67
C THR A 73 -17.10 24.75 -7.16
N ILE A 74 -18.12 24.10 -6.58
CA ILE A 74 -19.30 24.76 -6.00
C ILE A 74 -18.97 25.41 -4.64
N LEU A 75 -18.13 24.77 -3.82
CA LEU A 75 -17.67 25.27 -2.52
C LEU A 75 -17.04 26.67 -2.60
N GLY A 76 -16.34 26.97 -3.69
CA GLY A 76 -15.74 28.30 -3.91
C GLY A 76 -16.74 29.44 -4.16
N ALA A 77 -18.04 29.15 -4.32
CA ALA A 77 -19.02 30.11 -4.85
C ALA A 77 -20.32 30.29 -4.04
N ASN A 78 -20.61 29.49 -3.01
CA ASN A 78 -21.93 29.50 -2.33
C ASN A 78 -21.81 29.51 -0.78
N PRO A 79 -22.56 30.37 -0.04
CA PRO A 79 -22.67 30.34 1.43
C PRO A 79 -23.26 29.04 2.04
N GLU A 80 -23.84 28.15 1.25
CA GLU A 80 -24.32 26.83 1.70
C GLU A 80 -23.19 25.77 1.76
N LEU A 81 -22.04 26.21 2.27
CA LEU A 81 -20.75 25.51 2.33
C LEU A 81 -20.84 24.14 3.04
N ILE A 82 -21.76 24.00 3.99
CA ILE A 82 -21.88 22.82 4.86
C ILE A 82 -22.43 21.61 4.08
N ILE A 83 -23.44 21.81 3.23
CA ILE A 83 -24.06 20.71 2.47
C ILE A 83 -23.10 20.22 1.40
N ALA A 84 -22.43 21.15 0.70
CA ALA A 84 -21.40 20.81 -0.26
C ALA A 84 -20.21 20.11 0.42
N GLY A 85 -19.76 20.57 1.59
CA GLY A 85 -18.70 19.93 2.36
C GLY A 85 -19.05 18.51 2.81
N MET A 86 -20.29 18.28 3.28
CA MET A 86 -20.77 16.95 3.65
C MET A 86 -20.84 16.00 2.44
N LEU A 87 -21.29 16.48 1.28
CA LEU A 87 -21.30 15.70 0.05
C LEU A 87 -19.87 15.33 -0.39
N ALA A 88 -18.93 16.28 -0.34
CA ALA A 88 -17.51 16.02 -0.67
C ALA A 88 -16.93 14.92 0.22
N ALA A 89 -17.16 15.01 1.53
CA ALA A 89 -16.68 14.05 2.51
C ALA A 89 -17.28 12.66 2.29
N SER A 90 -18.58 12.55 1.99
CA SER A 90 -19.22 11.27 1.68
C SER A 90 -18.66 10.63 0.40
N ILE A 91 -18.45 11.42 -0.64
CA ILE A 91 -17.85 10.94 -1.91
C ILE A 91 -16.44 10.40 -1.67
N GLU A 92 -15.64 11.12 -0.88
CA GLU A 92 -14.27 10.71 -0.54
C GLU A 92 -14.23 9.40 0.24
N ILE A 93 -15.13 9.20 1.20
CA ILE A 93 -15.25 7.94 1.93
C ILE A 93 -15.52 6.77 0.98
N TYR A 94 -16.47 6.94 0.05
CA TYR A 94 -16.82 5.87 -0.90
C TYR A 94 -15.72 5.62 -1.95
N ALA A 95 -15.04 6.67 -2.41
CA ALA A 95 -13.88 6.53 -3.31
C ALA A 95 -12.76 5.71 -2.66
N LEU A 96 -12.42 6.01 -1.40
CA LEU A 96 -11.41 5.27 -0.65
C LEU A 96 -11.80 3.81 -0.42
N GLN A 97 -13.09 3.52 -0.21
CA GLN A 97 -13.57 2.14 -0.08
C GLN A 97 -13.44 1.37 -1.40
N LEU A 98 -13.77 2.00 -2.53
CA LEU A 98 -13.63 1.40 -3.85
C LEU A 98 -12.17 1.20 -4.24
N GLU A 99 -11.31 2.18 -3.98
CA GLU A 99 -9.87 2.08 -4.24
C GLU A 99 -9.26 0.92 -3.47
N LYS A 100 -9.65 0.72 -2.21
CA LYS A 100 -9.24 -0.45 -1.43
C LYS A 100 -9.65 -1.74 -2.13
N ILE A 101 -10.94 -1.94 -2.40
CA ILE A 101 -11.44 -3.18 -3.04
C ILE A 101 -10.77 -3.39 -4.42
N TYR A 102 -10.66 -2.32 -5.20
CA TYR A 102 -10.02 -2.34 -6.51
C TYR A 102 -8.56 -2.79 -6.42
N GLY A 103 -7.81 -2.21 -5.47
CA GLY A 103 -6.40 -2.50 -5.25
C GLY A 103 -6.15 -3.98 -4.96
N TRP A 104 -7.03 -4.63 -4.20
CA TRP A 104 -6.91 -6.06 -3.93
C TRP A 104 -7.09 -6.95 -5.17
N THR A 105 -7.85 -6.50 -6.17
CA THR A 105 -8.38 -7.40 -7.21
C THR A 105 -7.78 -7.25 -8.60
N GLN A 106 -7.01 -6.19 -8.85
CA GLN A 106 -6.36 -6.01 -10.15
C GLN A 106 -4.88 -6.39 -10.15
N GLY A 107 -4.29 -6.54 -8.97
CA GLY A 107 -2.85 -6.74 -8.86
C GLY A 107 -2.06 -5.45 -9.04
N GLY A 108 -0.78 -5.62 -9.34
CA GLY A 108 0.24 -4.59 -9.45
C GLY A 108 0.45 -3.80 -8.17
N VAL A 109 0.87 -2.55 -8.35
CA VAL A 109 1.28 -1.65 -7.26
C VAL A 109 0.20 -1.46 -6.20
N GLU A 110 -1.08 -1.44 -6.60
CA GLU A 110 -2.19 -1.23 -5.66
C GLU A 110 -2.40 -2.43 -4.73
N MET A 111 -2.26 -3.66 -5.26
CA MET A 111 -2.33 -4.87 -4.46
C MET A 111 -1.12 -4.97 -3.52
N PHE A 112 0.06 -4.67 -4.04
CA PHE A 112 1.28 -4.61 -3.25
C PHE A 112 1.13 -3.63 -2.07
N ARG A 113 0.70 -2.39 -2.35
CA ARG A 113 0.48 -1.36 -1.32
C ARG A 113 -0.59 -1.76 -0.31
N SER A 114 -1.69 -2.36 -0.78
CA SER A 114 -2.75 -2.87 0.09
C SER A 114 -2.24 -3.97 1.04
N SER A 115 -1.33 -4.81 0.55
CA SER A 115 -0.66 -5.83 1.34
C SER A 115 0.24 -5.22 2.42
N LEU A 116 1.00 -4.15 2.11
CA LEU A 116 1.78 -3.41 3.11
C LEU A 116 0.90 -2.83 4.22
N MET A 117 -0.27 -2.28 3.87
CA MET A 117 -1.21 -1.73 4.85
C MET A 117 -1.75 -2.80 5.80
N VAL A 118 -2.10 -3.99 5.28
CA VAL A 118 -2.59 -5.10 6.11
C VAL A 118 -1.51 -5.64 7.03
N MET A 119 -0.27 -5.76 6.55
CA MET A 119 0.86 -6.14 7.40
C MET A 119 1.12 -5.11 8.50
N LEU A 120 1.06 -3.81 8.20
CA LEU A 120 1.20 -2.76 9.21
C LEU A 120 0.14 -2.88 10.31
N GLU A 121 -1.13 -3.06 9.95
CA GLU A 121 -2.20 -3.23 10.92
C GLU A 121 -2.06 -4.53 11.73
N GLY A 122 -1.59 -5.61 11.08
CA GLY A 122 -1.23 -6.86 11.75
C GLY A 122 -0.17 -6.67 12.84
N ILE A 123 0.94 -6.02 12.49
CA ILE A 123 2.05 -5.71 13.43
C ILE A 123 1.56 -4.81 14.58
N LYS A 124 0.70 -3.84 14.29
CA LYS A 124 0.20 -2.89 15.32
C LYS A 124 -0.81 -3.51 16.28
N LYS A 125 -1.49 -4.60 15.91
CA LYS A 125 -2.65 -5.15 16.62
C LYS A 125 -2.38 -5.43 18.10
N ASP A 126 -1.25 -6.03 18.42
CA ASP A 126 -0.85 -6.39 19.78
C ASP A 126 0.21 -5.45 20.38
N GLY A 127 0.50 -4.37 19.64
CA GLY A 127 1.54 -3.40 19.96
C GLY A 127 2.92 -3.85 19.51
N VAL A 128 3.66 -2.92 18.88
CA VAL A 128 4.96 -3.20 18.28
C VAL A 128 5.96 -3.69 19.32
N ASN A 129 6.55 -4.86 19.13
CA ASN A 129 7.66 -5.38 19.91
C ASN A 129 9.02 -5.01 19.27
N SER A 130 10.15 -5.36 19.91
CA SER A 130 11.47 -4.96 19.40
C SER A 130 11.89 -5.69 18.12
N ALA A 131 11.48 -6.94 17.94
CA ALA A 131 11.77 -7.72 16.73
C ALA A 131 10.98 -7.19 15.51
N GLU A 132 9.77 -6.70 15.73
CA GLU A 132 8.92 -6.10 14.69
C GLU A 132 9.43 -4.75 14.17
N LEU A 133 10.44 -4.14 14.80
CA LEU A 133 11.03 -2.89 14.30
C LEU A 133 11.62 -3.04 12.91
N GLU A 134 12.25 -4.19 12.66
CA GLU A 134 12.86 -4.46 11.37
C GLU A 134 11.81 -4.76 10.31
N ASP A 135 10.76 -5.49 10.66
CA ASP A 135 9.59 -5.70 9.79
C ASP A 135 8.93 -4.37 9.41
N LEU A 136 8.72 -3.46 10.38
CA LEU A 136 8.24 -2.10 10.09
C LEU A 136 9.18 -1.34 9.16
N PHE A 137 10.50 -1.48 9.35
CA PHE A 137 11.45 -0.80 8.48
C PHE A 137 11.45 -1.38 7.06
N GLN A 138 11.25 -2.70 6.89
CA GLN A 138 11.01 -3.29 5.58
C GLN A 138 9.78 -2.68 4.92
N LEU A 139 8.65 -2.56 5.63
CA LEU A 139 7.45 -1.91 5.08
C LEU A 139 7.72 -0.47 4.64
N ALA A 140 8.53 0.29 5.37
CA ALA A 140 8.91 1.66 4.99
C ALA A 140 9.73 1.68 3.69
N LEU A 141 10.73 0.80 3.57
CA LEU A 141 11.55 0.69 2.36
C LEU A 141 10.72 0.27 1.15
N LEU A 142 9.83 -0.70 1.33
CA LEU A 142 8.92 -1.20 0.29
C LEU A 142 7.96 -0.11 -0.18
N GLU A 143 7.38 0.68 0.73
CA GLU A 143 6.51 1.81 0.37
C GLU A 143 7.27 2.90 -0.40
N VAL A 144 8.54 3.17 -0.06
CA VAL A 144 9.36 4.12 -0.82
C VAL A 144 9.68 3.60 -2.22
N MET A 145 9.92 2.30 -2.40
CA MET A 145 10.21 1.72 -3.71
C MET A 145 9.09 1.94 -4.73
N VAL A 146 7.83 1.95 -4.29
CA VAL A 146 6.67 2.18 -5.15
C VAL A 146 6.24 3.64 -5.22
N ASN A 147 6.39 4.40 -4.14
CA ASN A 147 5.81 5.75 -4.01
C ASN A 147 6.86 6.84 -3.74
N ALA A 148 8.12 6.63 -4.18
CA ALA A 148 9.20 7.60 -3.99
C ALA A 148 8.82 9.02 -4.48
N GLU A 149 8.15 9.14 -5.63
CA GLU A 149 7.69 10.43 -6.19
C GLU A 149 6.73 11.14 -5.24
N GLU A 150 5.77 10.43 -4.63
CA GLU A 150 4.78 11.01 -3.69
C GLU A 150 5.45 11.68 -2.49
N TYR A 151 6.63 11.18 -2.10
CA TYR A 151 7.38 11.67 -0.94
C TYR A 151 8.56 12.57 -1.32
N GLY A 152 8.76 12.87 -2.60
CA GLY A 152 9.95 13.61 -3.08
C GLY A 152 11.27 12.87 -2.81
N LEU A 153 11.23 11.54 -2.84
CA LEU A 153 12.34 10.63 -2.53
C LEU A 153 12.92 9.93 -3.78
N GLU A 154 12.58 10.34 -5.01
CA GLU A 154 13.06 9.68 -6.24
C GLU A 154 14.59 9.62 -6.31
N ASP A 155 15.26 10.76 -6.15
CA ASP A 155 16.74 10.84 -6.14
C ASP A 155 17.35 10.06 -4.97
N TRP A 156 16.67 10.07 -3.81
CA TRP A 156 17.10 9.33 -2.64
C TRP A 156 17.02 7.83 -2.90
N TYR A 157 15.92 7.35 -3.47
CA TYR A 157 15.72 5.95 -3.80
C TYR A 157 16.76 5.50 -4.83
N GLU A 158 16.94 6.23 -5.92
CA GLU A 158 17.91 5.89 -6.97
C GLU A 158 19.34 5.77 -6.45
N LYS A 159 19.72 6.64 -5.51
CA LYS A 159 21.03 6.60 -4.85
C LYS A 159 21.19 5.41 -3.89
N ASN A 160 20.11 4.97 -3.25
CA ASN A 160 20.15 4.02 -2.15
C ASN A 160 19.63 2.61 -2.49
N LYS A 161 19.03 2.40 -3.66
CA LYS A 161 18.33 1.15 -4.03
C LYS A 161 19.17 -0.13 -3.88
N VAL A 162 20.49 -0.06 -4.08
CA VAL A 162 21.38 -1.20 -3.82
C VAL A 162 21.42 -1.54 -2.34
N HIS A 163 21.59 -0.54 -1.46
CA HIS A 163 21.55 -0.76 -0.01
C HIS A 163 20.17 -1.21 0.46
N ILE A 164 19.10 -0.69 -0.16
CA ILE A 164 17.72 -1.13 0.11
C ILE A 164 17.57 -2.62 -0.22
N SER A 165 18.05 -3.06 -1.38
CA SER A 165 18.04 -4.46 -1.80
C SER A 165 18.72 -5.38 -0.76
N HIS A 166 19.93 -5.02 -0.30
CA HIS A 166 20.61 -5.79 0.75
C HIS A 166 19.87 -5.75 2.09
N VAL A 167 19.34 -4.59 2.51
CA VAL A 167 18.61 -4.48 3.77
C VAL A 167 17.32 -5.30 3.73
N LEU A 168 16.58 -5.29 2.63
CA LEU A 168 15.37 -6.09 2.48
C LEU A 168 15.65 -7.59 2.44
N GLU A 169 16.81 -8.00 1.96
CA GLU A 169 17.28 -9.38 2.10
C GLU A 169 17.60 -9.74 3.56
N SER A 170 18.31 -8.82 4.21
CA SER A 170 19.08 -9.12 5.42
C SER A 170 18.36 -8.77 6.72
N THR A 171 17.22 -8.08 6.68
CA THR A 171 16.50 -7.60 7.86
C THR A 171 15.06 -8.13 7.87
N GLY A 172 14.24 -7.71 8.84
CA GLY A 172 12.91 -8.28 9.09
C GLY A 172 13.02 -9.74 9.50
N SER A 173 11.96 -10.55 9.50
CA SER A 173 12.09 -11.99 9.84
C SER A 173 12.84 -12.94 8.86
N GLY A 174 13.94 -12.46 8.26
CA GLY A 174 14.85 -13.14 7.31
C GLY A 174 16.17 -13.65 7.93
N SER A 175 17.32 -13.49 7.23
CA SER A 175 18.66 -13.85 7.73
C SER A 175 19.67 -12.70 7.62
N HIS A 176 20.32 -12.40 8.73
CA HIS A 176 21.32 -11.34 8.83
C HIS A 176 22.72 -11.70 8.32
N SER A 177 23.11 -12.97 8.34
CA SER A 177 24.54 -13.28 8.50
C SER A 177 25.27 -13.72 7.21
N LEU A 178 24.56 -13.84 6.09
CA LEU A 178 25.03 -14.49 4.87
C LEU A 178 25.48 -13.54 3.75
N HIS A 179 25.99 -12.35 4.08
CA HIS A 179 26.14 -11.28 3.09
C HIS A 179 27.58 -10.92 2.73
N GLU A 180 27.74 -9.99 1.78
CA GLU A 180 29.04 -9.47 1.35
C GLU A 180 29.72 -8.68 2.48
N SER A 181 31.01 -8.39 2.28
CA SER A 181 31.83 -7.74 3.31
C SER A 181 31.25 -6.45 3.88
N ASP A 182 30.40 -5.73 3.15
CA ASP A 182 29.82 -4.46 3.61
C ASP A 182 28.51 -4.63 4.39
N TYR A 183 28.02 -5.86 4.53
CA TYR A 183 26.75 -6.21 5.19
C TYR A 183 26.89 -7.38 6.19
N ASN A 184 28.02 -8.09 6.18
CA ASN A 184 28.22 -9.33 6.93
C ASN A 184 28.53 -9.21 8.44
N THR A 185 28.32 -8.04 9.02
CA THR A 185 28.52 -7.81 10.46
C THR A 185 27.39 -6.96 11.02
N PRO A 186 26.96 -7.19 12.27
CA PRO A 186 25.89 -6.43 12.90
C PRO A 186 26.14 -4.92 12.87
N GLU A 187 27.37 -4.46 13.12
CA GLU A 187 27.69 -3.04 13.14
C GLU A 187 27.53 -2.38 11.77
N LYS A 188 27.86 -3.11 10.69
CA LYS A 188 27.72 -2.58 9.32
C LYS A 188 26.27 -2.54 8.88
N MET A 189 25.50 -3.61 9.14
CA MET A 189 24.07 -3.62 8.83
C MET A 189 23.32 -2.52 9.58
N ALA A 190 23.60 -2.38 10.88
CA ALA A 190 23.02 -1.32 11.71
C ALA A 190 23.37 0.09 11.22
N GLN A 191 24.59 0.29 10.69
CA GLN A 191 24.98 1.55 10.06
C GLN A 191 24.14 1.85 8.81
N TRP A 192 23.94 0.87 7.93
CA TRP A 192 23.13 1.05 6.72
C TRP A 192 21.66 1.32 7.05
N VAL A 193 21.07 0.54 7.97
CA VAL A 193 19.68 0.74 8.41
C VAL A 193 19.49 2.12 9.04
N THR A 194 20.41 2.55 9.92
CA THR A 194 20.38 3.88 10.52
C THR A 194 20.50 4.98 9.47
N MET A 195 21.45 4.83 8.53
CA MET A 195 21.68 5.79 7.46
C MET A 195 20.44 5.93 6.58
N LEU A 196 19.85 4.82 6.15
CA LEU A 196 18.64 4.82 5.31
C LEU A 196 17.46 5.46 6.06
N TYR A 197 17.21 5.07 7.31
CA TYR A 197 16.13 5.64 8.12
C TYR A 197 16.28 7.16 8.32
N ASP A 198 17.45 7.61 8.78
CA ASP A 198 17.68 9.03 9.08
C ASP A 198 17.70 9.90 7.82
N SER A 199 18.30 9.41 6.73
CA SER A 199 18.37 10.16 5.47
C SER A 199 17.01 10.23 4.76
N MET A 200 16.23 9.15 4.75
CA MET A 200 14.87 9.13 4.20
C MET A 200 13.99 10.19 4.87
N LYS A 201 13.99 10.24 6.20
CA LYS A 201 13.21 11.24 6.96
C LYS A 201 13.68 12.67 6.74
N LYS A 202 14.98 12.85 6.51
CA LYS A 202 15.58 14.18 6.32
C LYS A 202 15.35 14.73 4.92
N GLU A 203 15.38 13.87 3.91
CA GLU A 203 15.31 14.25 2.50
C GLU A 203 13.87 14.20 1.96
N GLY A 204 13.00 13.37 2.54
CA GLY A 204 11.62 13.22 2.10
C GLY A 204 10.65 14.26 2.65
N ASN A 205 9.63 14.56 1.85
CA ASN A 205 8.44 15.31 2.24
C ASN A 205 7.33 14.31 2.61
N ILE A 206 7.41 13.72 3.80
CA ILE A 206 6.55 12.60 4.20
C ILE A 206 5.35 13.12 5.03
N PRO A 207 4.12 13.08 4.51
CA PRO A 207 2.93 13.46 5.28
C PRO A 207 2.74 12.50 6.48
N PRO A 208 2.41 13.00 7.69
CA PRO A 208 2.24 12.14 8.87
C PRO A 208 1.12 11.10 8.76
N ASP A 209 0.12 11.37 7.92
CA ASP A 209 -1.04 10.52 7.67
C ASP A 209 -0.83 9.54 6.50
N SER A 210 0.25 9.68 5.71
CA SER A 210 0.60 8.70 4.68
C SER A 210 0.98 7.35 5.29
N LEU A 211 0.97 6.29 4.47
CA LEU A 211 1.41 4.96 4.92
C LEU A 211 2.83 5.02 5.48
N LEU A 212 3.76 5.65 4.74
CA LEU A 212 5.14 5.82 5.19
C LEU A 212 5.22 6.63 6.50
N GLY A 213 4.46 7.73 6.61
CA GLY A 213 4.40 8.54 7.82
C GLY A 213 3.95 7.76 9.05
N GLN A 214 2.92 6.92 8.90
CA GLN A 214 2.41 6.05 9.96
C GLN A 214 3.44 4.99 10.39
N ILE A 215 4.12 4.35 9.44
CA ILE A 215 5.17 3.36 9.73
C ILE A 215 6.31 4.02 10.53
N LEU A 216 6.81 5.17 10.03
CA LEU A 216 7.91 5.90 10.68
C LEU A 216 7.54 6.38 12.09
N ALA A 217 6.27 6.75 12.31
CA ALA A 217 5.77 7.14 13.62
C ALA A 217 5.78 5.97 14.62
N GLU A 218 5.48 4.74 14.19
CA GLU A 218 5.59 3.56 15.06
C GLU A 218 7.05 3.27 15.44
N ILE A 219 7.98 3.39 14.48
CA ILE A 219 9.42 3.23 14.75
C ILE A 219 9.91 4.34 15.70
N ASP A 220 9.48 5.58 15.52
CA ASP A 220 9.83 6.72 16.39
C ASP A 220 9.38 6.51 17.83
N LYS A 221 8.17 5.97 18.05
CA LYS A 221 7.66 5.67 19.40
C LYS A 221 8.55 4.69 20.17
N LYS A 222 9.34 3.88 19.47
CA LYS A 222 10.26 2.89 20.04
C LYS A 222 11.70 3.37 20.17
N GLY A 223 12.01 4.56 19.66
CA GLY A 223 13.34 5.16 19.76
C GLY A 223 14.04 5.39 18.42
N GLY A 224 13.34 5.23 17.29
CA GLY A 224 13.85 5.59 15.97
C GLY A 224 15.03 4.73 15.51
N SER A 225 15.96 5.34 14.77
CA SER A 225 17.16 4.68 14.25
C SER A 225 18.04 4.03 15.32
N LYS A 226 18.11 4.61 16.53
CA LYS A 226 18.86 3.99 17.64
C LYS A 226 18.25 2.64 18.04
N ALA A 227 16.92 2.56 18.12
CA ALA A 227 16.24 1.31 18.48
C ALA A 227 16.41 0.24 17.39
N LEU A 228 16.34 0.64 16.10
CA LEU A 228 16.65 -0.24 14.98
C LEU A 228 18.10 -0.78 15.05
N SER A 229 19.06 0.12 15.25
CA SER A 229 20.47 -0.26 15.39
C SER A 229 20.70 -1.19 16.57
N ASP A 230 20.11 -0.90 17.73
CA ASP A 230 20.25 -1.73 18.93
C ASP A 230 19.63 -3.11 18.72
N GLN A 231 18.50 -3.20 18.00
CA GLN A 231 17.86 -4.48 17.68
C GLN A 231 18.79 -5.37 16.84
N ILE A 232 19.31 -4.86 15.73
CA ILE A 232 20.22 -5.58 14.83
C ILE A 232 21.48 -6.04 15.57
N ILE A 233 22.12 -5.14 16.34
CA ILE A 233 23.38 -5.45 17.02
C ILE A 233 23.20 -6.51 18.10
N ASN A 234 22.13 -6.44 18.87
CA ASN A 234 21.95 -7.32 20.03
C ASN A 234 21.28 -8.67 19.69
N HIS A 235 20.63 -8.78 18.54
CA HIS A 235 19.85 -9.96 18.15
C HIS A 235 20.27 -10.58 16.81
N TRP A 236 21.46 -10.25 16.31
CA TRP A 236 22.01 -10.67 15.00
C TRP A 236 21.89 -12.17 14.66
N ASP A 237 22.08 -13.05 15.64
CA ASP A 237 22.02 -14.51 15.47
C ASP A 237 20.87 -15.16 16.30
N ASP A 238 19.93 -14.35 16.79
CA ASP A 238 18.78 -14.85 17.57
C ASP A 238 17.78 -15.57 16.65
N SER A 239 16.89 -16.39 17.20
CA SER A 239 15.70 -16.88 16.49
C SER A 239 14.49 -15.96 16.71
N ASN A 240 14.63 -14.94 17.56
CA ASN A 240 13.58 -13.99 17.93
C ASN A 240 13.19 -13.08 16.75
N GLY A 241 12.37 -13.65 15.86
CA GLY A 241 11.92 -13.01 14.64
C GLY A 241 12.86 -13.22 13.47
N TRP A 242 13.49 -14.39 13.31
CA TRP A 242 14.35 -14.71 12.17
C TRP A 242 14.06 -16.11 11.66
N TRP A 243 14.11 -16.32 10.35
CA TRP A 243 14.05 -17.68 9.83
C TRP A 243 15.39 -18.38 10.01
N VAL A 244 15.48 -19.18 11.08
CA VAL A 244 16.60 -20.11 11.34
C VAL A 244 16.11 -21.53 11.66
N SER A 245 16.86 -22.53 11.19
CA SER A 245 16.70 -23.92 11.63
C SER A 245 18.01 -24.53 12.02
N THR A 246 17.94 -25.43 13.00
CA THR A 246 19.10 -26.09 13.59
C THR A 246 18.92 -27.59 13.60
N PRO A 247 19.99 -28.37 13.45
CA PRO A 247 19.92 -29.80 13.71
C PRO A 247 19.54 -30.07 15.18
N ASP A 248 18.52 -30.91 15.38
CA ASP A 248 18.14 -31.42 16.69
C ASP A 248 19.17 -32.46 17.20
N ASN A 249 18.94 -32.96 18.42
CA ASN A 249 19.79 -33.98 19.03
C ASN A 249 19.81 -35.33 18.28
N LYS A 250 18.95 -35.51 17.27
CA LYS A 250 18.85 -36.71 16.42
C LYS A 250 19.38 -36.47 15.01
N GLY A 251 19.83 -35.26 14.68
CA GLY A 251 20.32 -34.86 13.37
C GLY A 251 19.23 -34.46 12.37
N SER A 252 17.98 -34.34 12.79
CA SER A 252 16.87 -33.77 12.00
C SER A 252 16.93 -32.25 12.06
N ILE A 253 16.62 -31.56 10.96
CA ILE A 253 16.59 -30.10 10.98
C ILE A 253 15.23 -29.63 11.52
N GLU A 254 15.23 -28.90 12.64
CA GLU A 254 14.03 -28.33 13.25
C GLU A 254 13.99 -26.81 13.05
N ARG A 255 12.83 -26.31 12.61
CA ARG A 255 12.51 -24.88 12.58
C ARG A 255 12.47 -24.31 13.99
N VAL A 256 13.14 -23.18 14.19
CA VAL A 256 13.08 -22.42 15.46
C VAL A 256 12.22 -21.16 15.32
N SER A 257 12.01 -20.69 14.09
CA SER A 257 11.18 -19.54 13.79
C SER A 257 9.68 -19.81 13.99
N ASN A 258 8.96 -18.76 14.37
CA ASN A 258 7.50 -18.73 14.46
C ASN A 258 6.85 -17.73 13.48
N ASN A 259 7.68 -17.05 12.68
CA ASN A 259 7.26 -15.97 11.79
C ASN A 259 8.19 -15.84 10.56
N ILE A 260 7.74 -15.13 9.54
CA ILE A 260 8.49 -14.76 8.33
C ILE A 260 8.30 -13.27 8.00
N SER A 261 9.34 -12.68 7.37
CA SER A 261 9.41 -11.23 7.14
C SER A 261 8.33 -10.74 6.18
N PRO A 262 7.97 -9.44 6.23
CA PRO A 262 7.13 -8.82 5.22
C PRO A 262 7.59 -9.11 3.79
N MET A 263 8.90 -9.07 3.54
CA MET A 263 9.44 -9.40 2.23
C MET A 263 9.16 -10.86 1.82
N LEU A 264 9.41 -11.81 2.72
CA LEU A 264 9.15 -13.24 2.45
C LEU A 264 7.66 -13.52 2.28
N ARG A 265 6.79 -12.84 3.04
CA ARG A 265 5.33 -12.92 2.89
C ARG A 265 4.88 -12.45 1.53
N LEU A 266 5.47 -11.38 1.00
CA LEU A 266 5.13 -10.85 -0.33
C LEU A 266 5.56 -11.80 -1.44
N PHE A 267 6.77 -12.37 -1.39
CA PHE A 267 7.22 -13.37 -2.37
C PHE A 267 6.39 -14.67 -2.28
N LEU A 268 6.08 -15.12 -1.07
CA LEU A 268 5.23 -16.28 -0.85
C LEU A 268 3.83 -16.02 -1.42
N LEU A 269 3.20 -14.90 -1.06
CA LEU A 269 1.87 -14.54 -1.54
C LEU A 269 1.83 -14.41 -3.07
N SER A 270 2.81 -13.73 -3.67
CA SER A 270 2.89 -13.56 -5.13
C SER A 270 2.94 -14.93 -5.83
N SER A 271 3.87 -15.79 -5.43
CA SER A 271 4.02 -17.12 -6.05
C SER A 271 2.81 -18.03 -5.84
N LEU A 272 2.13 -17.95 -4.69
CA LEU A 272 0.89 -18.71 -4.43
C LEU A 272 -0.27 -18.22 -5.32
N LEU A 273 -0.44 -16.91 -5.46
CA LEU A 273 -1.49 -16.31 -6.29
C LEU A 273 -1.27 -16.57 -7.80
N GLU A 274 -0.02 -16.74 -8.23
CA GLU A 274 0.31 -17.15 -9.60
C GLU A 274 -0.16 -18.58 -9.92
N GLU A 275 -0.12 -19.47 -8.94
CA GLU A 275 -0.57 -20.86 -9.11
C GLU A 275 -2.10 -20.97 -9.11
N GLN A 276 -2.78 -20.30 -8.17
CA GLN A 276 -4.24 -20.28 -8.11
C GLN A 276 -4.82 -19.04 -7.43
N PRO A 277 -6.05 -18.62 -7.79
CA PRO A 277 -6.75 -17.55 -7.09
C PRO A 277 -6.97 -17.86 -5.61
N MET A 278 -6.89 -16.83 -4.78
CA MET A 278 -7.13 -16.93 -3.33
C MET A 278 -8.25 -15.99 -2.87
N SER A 279 -8.95 -16.35 -1.81
CA SER A 279 -9.91 -15.48 -1.14
C SER A 279 -9.21 -14.38 -0.34
N LYS A 280 -9.96 -13.36 0.06
CA LYS A 280 -9.46 -12.30 0.94
C LYS A 280 -8.87 -12.85 2.24
N GLU A 281 -9.57 -13.78 2.88
CA GLU A 281 -9.19 -14.38 4.16
C GLU A 281 -7.90 -15.18 4.03
N GLN A 282 -7.74 -15.91 2.91
CA GLN A 282 -6.53 -16.64 2.61
C GLN A 282 -5.35 -15.70 2.38
N VAL A 283 -5.56 -14.58 1.67
CA VAL A 283 -4.51 -13.56 1.49
C VAL A 283 -4.14 -12.90 2.83
N GLU A 284 -5.12 -12.50 3.64
CA GLU A 284 -4.87 -11.92 4.97
C GLU A 284 -4.15 -12.90 5.89
N LEU A 285 -4.44 -14.21 5.77
CA LEU A 285 -3.72 -15.26 6.47
C LEU A 285 -2.23 -15.28 6.09
N ILE A 286 -1.89 -15.26 4.79
CA ILE A 286 -0.48 -15.21 4.37
C ILE A 286 0.22 -13.93 4.85
N LEU A 287 -0.48 -12.80 4.90
CA LEU A 287 0.11 -11.50 5.29
C LEU A 287 0.24 -11.32 6.81
N THR A 288 -0.62 -11.93 7.62
CA THR A 288 -0.70 -11.63 9.06
C THR A 288 -0.74 -12.84 9.99
N GLY A 289 -1.00 -14.03 9.45
CA GLY A 289 -1.08 -15.27 10.21
C GLY A 289 0.27 -15.70 10.80
N SER A 290 0.23 -16.60 11.78
CA SER A 290 1.44 -17.25 12.29
C SER A 290 2.02 -18.20 11.25
N LEU A 291 3.33 -18.47 11.32
CA LEU A 291 3.98 -19.38 10.36
C LEU A 291 3.39 -20.80 10.40
N ASP A 292 2.87 -21.25 11.55
CA ASP A 292 2.15 -22.53 11.66
C ASP A 292 0.87 -22.56 10.83
N GLU A 293 0.05 -21.51 10.92
CA GLU A 293 -1.21 -21.43 10.17
C GLU A 293 -0.95 -21.28 8.67
N ILE A 294 0.09 -20.53 8.30
CA ILE A 294 0.52 -20.37 6.90
C ILE A 294 1.03 -21.70 6.36
N ASP A 295 1.89 -22.41 7.11
CA ASP A 295 2.39 -23.72 6.70
C ASP A 295 1.24 -24.72 6.53
N GLU A 296 0.32 -24.81 7.48
CA GLU A 296 -0.86 -25.69 7.36
C GLU A 296 -1.68 -25.37 6.10
N PHE A 297 -1.90 -24.08 5.82
CA PHE A 297 -2.59 -23.64 4.61
C PHE A 297 -1.86 -24.04 3.33
N VAL A 298 -0.54 -23.80 3.25
CA VAL A 298 0.28 -24.16 2.07
C VAL A 298 0.33 -25.68 1.87
N GLU A 299 0.42 -26.48 2.93
CA GLU A 299 0.37 -27.95 2.82
C GLU A 299 -0.97 -28.43 2.26
N GLN A 300 -2.07 -27.88 2.75
CA GLN A 300 -3.43 -28.32 2.41
C GLN A 300 -3.86 -27.87 1.01
N GLU A 301 -3.66 -26.60 0.68
CA GLU A 301 -4.18 -25.99 -0.55
C GLU A 301 -3.22 -26.11 -1.74
N PHE A 302 -1.91 -26.25 -1.48
CA PHE A 302 -0.87 -26.33 -2.52
C PHE A 302 -0.13 -27.68 -2.52
N GLY A 303 -0.49 -28.62 -1.64
CA GLY A 303 -0.05 -30.01 -1.72
C GLY A 303 1.44 -30.23 -1.37
N VAL A 304 2.04 -29.33 -0.58
CA VAL A 304 3.42 -29.47 -0.11
C VAL A 304 3.50 -30.59 0.94
N THR A 305 3.84 -31.80 0.51
CA THR A 305 3.76 -33.02 1.35
C THR A 305 5.09 -33.45 1.98
N ASN A 306 6.21 -32.86 1.55
CA ASN A 306 7.56 -33.16 2.06
C ASN A 306 8.23 -31.88 2.55
N SER A 307 7.59 -31.19 3.49
CA SER A 307 8.06 -29.94 4.07
C SER A 307 9.50 -30.09 4.57
N LYS A 308 10.43 -29.46 3.86
CA LYS A 308 11.83 -29.33 4.26
C LYS A 308 11.89 -28.38 5.46
N TYR A 309 12.86 -28.63 6.34
CA TYR A 309 13.14 -27.76 7.49
C TYR A 309 11.93 -27.59 8.46
N GLY A 310 10.89 -28.42 8.35
CA GLY A 310 9.66 -28.28 9.12
C GLY A 310 8.78 -27.09 8.69
N SER A 311 8.90 -26.60 7.46
CA SER A 311 8.05 -25.52 6.93
C SER A 311 7.69 -25.72 5.46
N ALA A 312 6.38 -25.76 5.19
CA ALA A 312 5.84 -25.88 3.85
C ALA A 312 6.02 -24.59 3.05
N SER A 313 5.83 -23.44 3.69
CA SER A 313 6.06 -22.11 3.12
C SER A 313 7.49 -21.93 2.67
N LEU A 314 8.47 -22.40 3.45
CA LEU A 314 9.86 -22.39 2.99
C LEU A 314 10.12 -23.32 1.83
N THR A 315 9.55 -24.51 1.89
CA THR A 315 9.71 -25.48 0.80
C THR A 315 9.16 -24.89 -0.50
N TRP A 316 8.02 -24.22 -0.43
CA TRP A 316 7.42 -23.50 -1.53
C TRP A 316 8.32 -22.37 -2.05
N LEU A 317 8.82 -21.50 -1.16
CA LEU A 317 9.73 -20.41 -1.53
C LEU A 317 11.00 -20.94 -2.22
N GLU A 318 11.62 -21.99 -1.68
CA GLU A 318 12.83 -22.59 -2.26
C GLU A 318 12.58 -23.22 -3.63
N GLU A 319 11.37 -23.71 -3.89
CA GLU A 319 11.04 -24.42 -5.13
C GLU A 319 10.48 -23.50 -6.23
N ASN A 320 9.93 -22.34 -5.86
CA ASN A 320 9.21 -21.45 -6.78
C ASN A 320 9.79 -20.03 -6.86
N THR A 321 10.81 -19.70 -6.09
CA THR A 321 11.44 -18.37 -6.09
C THR A 321 12.98 -18.48 -6.05
N THR A 322 13.66 -17.34 -6.03
CA THR A 322 15.13 -17.26 -5.91
C THR A 322 15.62 -17.36 -4.45
N TRP A 323 14.70 -17.42 -3.49
CA TRP A 323 15.03 -17.69 -2.09
C TRP A 323 15.51 -19.13 -1.92
N ARG A 324 16.49 -19.34 -1.05
CA ARG A 324 17.05 -20.67 -0.76
C ARG A 324 17.45 -20.78 0.71
N ILE A 325 17.74 -22.00 1.14
CA ILE A 325 18.35 -22.23 2.45
C ILE A 325 19.86 -22.47 2.30
N THR A 326 20.63 -21.68 3.04
CA THR A 326 22.09 -21.79 3.10
C THR A 326 22.52 -22.17 4.51
N ASN A 327 23.56 -23.01 4.62
CA ASN A 327 24.13 -23.40 5.91
C ASN A 327 25.31 -22.50 6.28
N LYS A 328 25.30 -21.93 7.49
CA LYS A 328 26.41 -21.21 8.07
C LYS A 328 26.59 -21.59 9.53
N ASP A 329 27.79 -22.04 9.88
CA ASP A 329 28.18 -22.37 11.27
C ASP A 329 27.20 -23.33 11.99
N GLY A 330 26.54 -24.22 11.22
CA GLY A 330 25.57 -25.19 11.75
C GLY A 330 24.12 -24.67 11.85
N LEU A 331 23.88 -23.42 11.45
CA LEU A 331 22.55 -22.82 11.32
C LEU A 331 22.15 -22.81 9.84
N ASN A 332 20.93 -23.25 9.55
CA ASN A 332 20.34 -23.10 8.24
C ASN A 332 19.51 -21.81 8.24
N GLN A 333 19.78 -20.95 7.28
CA GLN A 333 19.26 -19.60 7.19
C GLN A 333 18.68 -19.37 5.79
N ILE A 334 17.55 -18.68 5.70
CA ILE A 334 17.00 -18.25 4.41
C ILE A 334 17.87 -17.16 3.80
N ASP A 335 18.11 -17.23 2.50
CA ASP A 335 19.08 -16.42 1.77
C ASP A 335 18.57 -16.19 0.35
N TRP A 336 18.88 -15.04 -0.25
CA TRP A 336 18.59 -14.84 -1.67
C TRP A 336 19.76 -15.39 -2.51
N GLU A 337 19.46 -16.08 -3.61
CA GLU A 337 20.52 -16.44 -4.56
C GLU A 337 21.00 -15.19 -5.33
N GLY A 338 21.97 -14.46 -4.76
CA GLY A 338 22.49 -13.26 -5.38
C GLY A 338 23.46 -12.45 -4.51
N VAL A 339 23.42 -11.13 -4.71
CA VAL A 339 24.19 -10.10 -4.00
C VAL A 339 23.18 -8.99 -3.67
N GLY A 340 22.43 -9.14 -2.59
CA GLY A 340 21.16 -8.43 -2.46
C GLY A 340 20.05 -9.11 -3.26
N ILE A 341 18.79 -8.81 -2.94
CA ILE A 341 17.65 -9.15 -3.82
C ILE A 341 17.83 -8.38 -5.14
N ASP A 342 17.67 -9.04 -6.29
CA ASP A 342 17.81 -8.35 -7.58
C ASP A 342 16.79 -7.21 -7.69
N ILE A 343 17.25 -6.04 -8.14
CA ILE A 343 16.40 -4.85 -8.21
C ILE A 343 15.30 -5.02 -9.26
N ASN A 344 15.53 -5.76 -10.33
CA ASN A 344 14.49 -6.05 -11.31
C ASN A 344 13.49 -7.05 -10.75
N ASP A 345 13.93 -8.05 -10.00
CA ASP A 345 13.00 -9.00 -9.36
C ASP A 345 12.14 -8.28 -8.30
N LEU A 346 12.71 -7.33 -7.55
CA LEU A 346 11.94 -6.44 -6.69
C LEU A 346 10.94 -5.59 -7.50
N HIS A 347 11.38 -5.04 -8.63
CA HIS A 347 10.52 -4.25 -9.53
C HIS A 347 9.35 -5.05 -10.07
N GLU A 348 9.62 -6.25 -10.56
CA GLU A 348 8.62 -7.19 -11.09
C GLU A 348 7.65 -7.60 -9.98
N LEU A 349 8.15 -7.94 -8.79
CA LEU A 349 7.31 -8.27 -7.63
C LEU A 349 6.26 -7.19 -7.38
N TYR A 350 6.63 -5.91 -7.26
CA TYR A 350 5.64 -4.87 -6.93
C TYR A 350 4.84 -4.37 -8.13
N GLN A 351 5.38 -4.39 -9.35
CA GLN A 351 4.67 -3.92 -10.54
C GLN A 351 3.67 -4.95 -11.07
N GLU A 352 4.00 -6.23 -10.96
CA GLU A 352 3.21 -7.34 -11.50
C GLU A 352 2.56 -8.17 -10.38
N PHE A 353 2.56 -7.67 -9.13
CA PHE A 353 2.01 -8.38 -7.97
C PHE A 353 0.61 -8.94 -8.28
N PRO A 354 0.38 -10.26 -8.20
CA PRO A 354 -0.89 -10.84 -8.60
C PRO A 354 -2.08 -10.29 -7.79
N GLY A 355 -3.19 -10.01 -8.47
CA GLY A 355 -4.45 -9.68 -7.81
C GLY A 355 -5.16 -10.93 -7.29
N ARG A 356 -6.17 -10.73 -6.44
CA ARG A 356 -7.08 -11.81 -6.00
C ARG A 356 -8.49 -11.65 -6.55
N GLU A 357 -9.30 -12.69 -6.42
CA GLU A 357 -10.72 -12.60 -6.78
C GLU A 357 -11.52 -11.77 -5.76
N LEU A 358 -12.59 -11.14 -6.25
CA LEU A 358 -13.57 -10.45 -5.41
C LEU A 358 -14.34 -11.47 -4.58
N SER A 359 -14.49 -11.23 -3.27
CA SER A 359 -15.40 -12.03 -2.45
C SER A 359 -16.85 -11.64 -2.68
N GLU A 360 -17.80 -12.52 -2.31
CA GLU A 360 -19.24 -12.21 -2.37
C GLU A 360 -19.58 -10.97 -1.53
N ASP A 361 -19.04 -10.87 -0.32
CA ASP A 361 -19.23 -9.71 0.56
C ASP A 361 -18.72 -8.41 -0.07
N GLU A 362 -17.63 -8.46 -0.84
CA GLU A 362 -17.10 -7.29 -1.57
C GLU A 362 -17.94 -6.94 -2.78
N LEU A 363 -18.53 -7.91 -3.48
CA LEU A 363 -19.50 -7.65 -4.54
C LEU A 363 -20.77 -6.98 -3.98
N GLU A 364 -21.25 -7.43 -2.82
CA GLU A 364 -22.35 -6.77 -2.11
C GLU A 364 -21.97 -5.34 -1.70
N GLU A 365 -20.76 -5.15 -1.18
CA GLU A 365 -20.24 -3.83 -0.80
C GLU A 365 -20.12 -2.89 -2.01
N ILE A 366 -19.58 -3.37 -3.15
CA ILE A 366 -19.50 -2.61 -4.40
C ILE A 366 -20.90 -2.18 -4.85
N ASN A 367 -21.88 -3.07 -4.80
CA ASN A 367 -23.25 -2.76 -5.16
C ASN A 367 -23.84 -1.69 -4.23
N ARG A 368 -23.62 -1.82 -2.91
CA ARG A 368 -24.04 -0.85 -1.91
C ARG A 368 -23.41 0.52 -2.15
N ILE A 369 -22.10 0.57 -2.41
CA ILE A 369 -21.39 1.81 -2.72
C ILE A 369 -21.91 2.39 -4.04
N GLY A 370 -22.15 1.56 -5.04
CA GLY A 370 -22.73 1.99 -6.32
C GLY A 370 -24.07 2.67 -6.15
N ASP A 371 -24.93 2.18 -5.26
CA ASP A 371 -26.21 2.81 -4.95
C ASP A 371 -26.04 4.12 -4.15
N GLN A 372 -25.07 4.19 -3.24
CA GLN A 372 -24.71 5.43 -2.52
C GLN A 372 -24.18 6.51 -3.48
N VAL A 373 -23.30 6.15 -4.41
CA VAL A 373 -22.75 7.05 -5.44
C VAL A 373 -23.85 7.58 -6.35
N LYS A 374 -24.82 6.75 -6.73
CA LYS A 374 -26.02 7.18 -7.48
C LYS A 374 -26.88 8.17 -6.67
N MET A 375 -27.06 7.93 -5.36
CA MET A 375 -27.80 8.83 -4.49
C MET A 375 -27.10 10.18 -4.32
N LEU A 376 -25.78 10.18 -4.13
CA LEU A 376 -24.96 11.39 -4.09
C LEU A 376 -25.05 12.14 -5.42
N GLN A 377 -25.00 11.43 -6.55
CA GLN A 377 -25.16 12.02 -7.88
C GLN A 377 -26.48 12.77 -8.02
N GLN A 378 -27.59 12.13 -7.64
CA GLN A 378 -28.91 12.77 -7.70
C GLN A 378 -28.96 13.99 -6.77
N THR A 379 -28.37 13.90 -5.58
CA THR A 379 -28.30 15.03 -4.65
C THR A 379 -27.51 16.19 -5.23
N LEU A 380 -26.34 15.94 -5.84
CA LEU A 380 -25.54 16.95 -6.53
C LEU A 380 -26.27 17.61 -7.69
N LYS A 381 -27.04 16.82 -8.44
CA LYS A 381 -27.87 17.32 -9.55
C LYS A 381 -28.94 18.29 -9.07
N TYR A 382 -29.70 17.92 -8.03
CA TYR A 382 -30.68 18.82 -7.42
C TYR A 382 -30.03 20.08 -6.86
N TRP A 383 -28.89 19.92 -6.18
CA TRP A 383 -28.17 21.01 -5.57
C TRP A 383 -27.64 22.03 -6.57
N THR A 384 -26.98 21.56 -7.63
CA THR A 384 -26.43 22.42 -8.68
C THR A 384 -27.54 23.14 -9.43
N GLN A 385 -28.67 22.47 -9.66
CA GLN A 385 -29.86 23.09 -10.26
C GLN A 385 -30.41 24.22 -9.37
N LEU A 386 -30.51 23.99 -8.06
CA LEU A 386 -30.98 25.01 -7.11
C LEU A 386 -30.05 26.24 -7.08
N CYS A 387 -28.74 26.03 -7.01
CA CYS A 387 -27.75 27.11 -7.07
C CYS A 387 -27.88 27.93 -8.37
N PHE A 388 -28.07 27.26 -9.51
CA PHE A 388 -28.26 27.92 -10.79
C PHE A 388 -29.55 28.74 -10.83
N ASP A 389 -30.66 28.17 -10.35
CA ASP A 389 -31.96 28.84 -10.34
C ASP A 389 -31.96 30.06 -9.42
N GLU A 390 -31.29 29.99 -8.26
CA GLU A 390 -31.13 31.13 -7.35
C GLU A 390 -30.34 32.27 -8.01
N GLN A 391 -29.20 31.96 -8.62
CA GLN A 391 -28.40 32.97 -9.32
C GLN A 391 -29.15 33.59 -10.51
N LEU A 392 -29.91 32.78 -11.26
CA LEU A 392 -30.74 33.25 -12.35
C LEU A 392 -31.85 34.18 -11.84
N ALA A 393 -32.47 33.84 -10.70
CA ALA A 393 -33.48 34.69 -10.06
C ALA A 393 -32.88 36.01 -9.57
N MET A 394 -31.70 35.98 -8.94
CA MET A 394 -30.97 37.19 -8.57
C MET A 394 -30.66 38.07 -9.79
N ALA A 395 -30.14 37.47 -10.86
CA ALA A 395 -29.81 38.18 -12.10
C ALA A 395 -31.04 38.77 -12.80
N ARG A 396 -32.21 38.12 -12.70
CA ARG A 396 -33.48 38.66 -13.22
C ARG A 396 -34.05 39.79 -12.37
N ASN A 397 -33.75 39.81 -11.08
CA ASN A 397 -34.25 40.82 -10.14
C ASN A 397 -33.44 42.13 -10.18
N ILE A 398 -32.17 42.08 -10.58
CA ILE A 398 -31.31 43.25 -10.87
C ILE A 398 -31.70 43.83 -12.23
#